data_AF-A0A1Y1JP67-F1
#
_entry.id   AF-A0A1Y1JP67-F1
#
_cell.length_a   1.000
_cell.length_b   1.000
_cell.length_c   1.000
_cell.angle_alpha   90.00
_cell.angle_beta   90.00
_cell.angle_gamma   90.00
#
_symmetry.space_group_name_H-M   'P 1'
#
loop_
_entity.id
_entity.type
_entity.pdbx_description
1 polymer ?
#
loop_
_entity_poly.entity_id
_entity_poly.type
_entity_poly.pdbx_seq_one_letter_code
_entity_poly.pdbx_strand_id
1 'polypeptide(L)'
;MSPKLSGKEYFDFKNIFPACYDDFNANIINDSSFDNHTIKNTCNGITNHLKINQNTRSIFKSDCRYLILYLDYIEKNEFTVDIKAYCKYFNYKLKEILELYKCSFKDTKNVYEKMISIGNNSQHKKVANICITDFEDLDEGNFNVLHKLNELYYTFRSKSNTCISNSDCFKSYIQLSDICDQGKNKSLCELLNKFKKENMKYMKNAESKEESPTVSYHSYVISARTIILTLFIISFTILMIIFFLYKVKYNINYTSYRSFLQQILWMFRRTLNKKNKDNLKIMHSFELTYNNLIDNNYQID
;
A
#
# COMPACT_ATOMS: atom_id res chain seq x y z
N MET A 1 0.55 31.69 5.10
CA MET A 1 0.42 31.36 3.68
C MET A 1 0.86 29.91 3.53
N SER A 2 -0.09 28.97 3.60
CA SER A 2 0.21 27.53 3.55
C SER A 2 0.48 27.12 2.11
N PRO A 3 1.54 26.34 1.82
CA PRO A 3 1.79 25.89 0.46
C PRO A 3 0.71 24.88 0.06
N LYS A 4 0.01 25.18 -1.04
CA LYS A 4 -0.81 24.21 -1.78
C LYS A 4 0.13 23.09 -2.24
N LEU A 5 -0.03 21.89 -1.67
CA LEU A 5 0.50 20.66 -2.25
C LEU A 5 -0.19 20.46 -3.61
N SER A 6 0.53 20.81 -4.66
CA SER A 6 0.20 20.51 -6.04
C SER A 6 -0.01 19.00 -6.19
N GLY A 7 -1.23 18.60 -6.59
CA GLY A 7 -1.66 17.21 -6.66
C GLY A 7 -0.84 16.40 -7.66
N LYS A 8 -0.09 15.43 -7.15
CA LYS A 8 0.29 14.27 -7.96
C LYS A 8 -0.97 13.43 -8.10
N GLU A 9 -1.39 13.22 -9.34
CA GLU A 9 -2.41 12.22 -9.65
C GLU A 9 -1.88 10.85 -9.19
N TYR A 10 -2.70 10.11 -8.44
CA TYR A 10 -2.31 8.82 -7.89
C TYR A 10 -2.28 7.77 -9.00
N PHE A 11 -1.29 6.88 -8.96
CA PHE A 11 -1.19 5.79 -9.92
C PHE A 11 -2.42 4.89 -9.87
N ASP A 12 -3.12 4.73 -11.00
CA ASP A 12 -4.30 3.88 -11.07
C ASP A 12 -3.92 2.41 -11.33
N PHE A 13 -4.23 1.54 -10.36
CA PHE A 13 -4.03 0.09 -10.38
C PHE A 13 -5.20 -0.68 -10.99
N LYS A 14 -6.27 0.00 -11.38
CA LYS A 14 -7.47 -0.63 -11.95
C LYS A 14 -7.12 -1.48 -13.18
N ASN A 15 -7.78 -2.63 -13.29
CA ASN A 15 -7.66 -3.58 -14.40
C ASN A 15 -6.26 -4.19 -14.64
N ILE A 16 -5.22 -3.81 -13.89
CA ILE A 16 -3.88 -4.43 -14.04
C ILE A 16 -3.93 -5.90 -13.58
N PHE A 17 -4.46 -6.16 -12.38
CA PHE A 17 -4.54 -7.53 -11.86
C PHE A 17 -5.99 -8.02 -11.76
N PRO A 18 -6.25 -9.33 -11.95
CA PRO A 18 -5.27 -10.38 -12.30
C PRO A 18 -4.92 -10.46 -13.79
N ALA A 19 -5.67 -9.79 -14.67
CA ALA A 19 -5.64 -10.03 -16.12
C ALA A 19 -4.26 -9.88 -16.75
N CYS A 20 -3.56 -8.76 -16.53
CA CYS A 20 -2.23 -8.55 -17.11
C CYS A 20 -1.22 -9.60 -16.63
N TYR A 21 -1.29 -9.98 -15.35
CA TYR A 21 -0.44 -11.03 -14.77
C TYR A 21 -0.71 -12.39 -15.39
N ASP A 22 -1.99 -12.79 -15.50
CA ASP A 22 -2.36 -14.09 -16.02
C ASP A 22 -1.96 -14.20 -17.50
N ASP A 23 -2.21 -13.16 -18.30
CA ASP A 23 -1.88 -13.13 -19.72
C ASP A 23 -0.37 -13.10 -19.95
N PHE A 24 0.39 -12.34 -19.17
CA PHE A 24 1.85 -12.35 -19.24
C PHE A 24 2.39 -13.77 -19.02
N ASN A 25 1.90 -14.48 -18.00
CA ASN A 25 2.37 -15.83 -17.69
C ASN A 25 1.83 -16.90 -18.65
N ALA A 26 0.62 -16.75 -19.19
CA ALA A 26 0.06 -17.69 -20.17
C ALA A 26 0.87 -17.68 -21.49
N ASN A 27 1.31 -16.49 -21.92
CA ASN A 27 2.15 -16.34 -23.12
C ASN A 27 3.58 -16.85 -22.94
N ILE A 28 4.05 -17.04 -21.70
CA ILE A 28 5.35 -17.67 -21.40
C ILE A 28 5.31 -19.18 -21.66
N ILE A 29 4.20 -19.84 -21.32
CA ILE A 29 4.10 -21.31 -21.27
C ILE A 29 3.71 -21.90 -22.63
N ASN A 30 2.87 -21.21 -23.39
CA ASN A 30 2.23 -21.79 -24.57
C ASN A 30 2.98 -21.57 -25.89
N ASP A 31 4.07 -20.81 -25.90
CA ASP A 31 4.67 -20.40 -27.16
C ASP A 31 5.77 -21.36 -27.65
N SER A 32 5.42 -22.15 -28.68
CA SER A 32 6.35 -22.94 -29.48
C SER A 32 7.38 -22.09 -30.24
N SER A 33 7.27 -20.75 -30.22
CA SER A 33 8.24 -19.82 -30.81
C SER A 33 9.60 -19.76 -30.08
N PHE A 34 9.84 -20.65 -29.12
CA PHE A 34 11.11 -20.73 -28.37
C PHE A 34 12.35 -20.72 -29.27
N ASP A 35 12.23 -21.28 -30.49
CA ASP A 35 13.30 -21.36 -31.50
C ASP A 35 13.19 -20.32 -32.63
N ASN A 36 12.35 -19.29 -32.49
CA ASN A 36 12.25 -18.23 -33.49
C ASN A 36 13.55 -17.41 -33.55
N HIS A 37 14.32 -17.65 -34.61
CA HIS A 37 15.62 -17.02 -34.86
C HIS A 37 15.53 -15.47 -34.85
N THR A 38 14.44 -14.90 -35.34
CA THR A 38 14.27 -13.43 -35.39
C THR A 38 14.12 -12.81 -34.00
N ILE A 39 13.36 -13.46 -33.10
CA ILE A 39 13.25 -13.05 -31.69
C ILE A 39 14.60 -13.17 -30.99
N LYS A 40 15.30 -14.29 -31.18
CA LYS A 40 16.64 -14.52 -30.61
C LYS A 40 17.62 -13.43 -31.04
N ASN A 41 17.61 -13.03 -32.31
CA ASN A 41 18.45 -11.95 -32.81
C ASN A 41 18.10 -10.60 -32.19
N THR A 42 16.80 -10.29 -32.08
CA THR A 42 16.32 -9.06 -31.43
C THR A 42 16.81 -8.98 -30.00
N CYS A 43 16.62 -10.05 -29.22
CA CYS A 43 17.11 -10.11 -27.84
C CYS A 43 18.63 -10.09 -27.75
N ASN A 44 19.37 -10.69 -28.69
CA ASN A 44 20.82 -10.53 -28.76
C ASN A 44 21.23 -9.06 -28.95
N GLY A 45 20.55 -8.34 -29.83
CA GLY A 45 20.76 -6.91 -30.08
C GLY A 45 20.49 -6.08 -28.83
N ILE A 46 19.34 -6.31 -28.16
CA ILE A 46 18.98 -5.62 -26.92
C ILE A 46 20.01 -5.91 -25.81
N THR A 47 20.37 -7.18 -25.63
CA THR A 47 21.36 -7.61 -24.64
C THR A 47 22.71 -6.91 -24.84
N ASN A 48 23.16 -6.81 -26.10
CA ASN A 48 24.39 -6.11 -26.44
C ASN A 48 24.31 -4.62 -26.15
N HIS A 49 23.19 -3.99 -26.53
CA HIS A 49 22.99 -2.57 -26.31
C HIS A 49 22.99 -2.21 -24.82
N LEU A 50 22.31 -3.00 -24.00
CA LEU A 50 22.22 -2.81 -22.55
C LEU A 50 23.47 -3.26 -21.80
N LYS A 51 24.47 -3.81 -22.50
CA LYS A 51 25.74 -4.30 -21.92
C LYS A 51 25.53 -5.27 -20.75
N ILE A 52 24.56 -6.18 -20.89
CA ILE A 52 24.25 -7.19 -19.86
C ILE A 52 25.48 -8.07 -19.60
N ASN A 53 25.76 -8.34 -18.32
CA ASN A 53 26.86 -9.20 -17.88
C ASN A 53 26.78 -10.57 -18.56
N GLN A 54 27.93 -11.09 -19.00
CA GLN A 54 28.04 -12.39 -19.65
C GLN A 54 27.41 -13.54 -18.84
N ASN A 55 27.52 -13.50 -17.51
CA ASN A 55 27.02 -14.54 -16.61
C ASN A 55 25.47 -14.60 -16.54
N THR A 56 24.79 -13.47 -16.70
CA THR A 56 23.32 -13.37 -16.65
C THR A 56 22.69 -13.25 -18.03
N ARG A 57 23.53 -13.27 -19.08
CA ARG A 57 23.16 -12.98 -20.45
C ARG A 57 22.11 -13.93 -21.02
N SER A 58 22.20 -15.23 -20.70
CA SER A 58 21.23 -16.23 -21.16
C SER A 58 19.86 -16.03 -20.51
N ILE A 59 19.84 -15.73 -19.21
CA ILE A 59 18.62 -15.53 -18.43
C ILE A 59 17.91 -14.25 -18.90
N PHE A 60 18.66 -13.15 -19.06
CA PHE A 60 18.13 -11.91 -19.61
C PHE A 60 17.49 -12.10 -20.99
N LYS A 61 18.09 -12.93 -21.88
CA LYS A 61 17.51 -13.19 -23.20
C LYS A 61 16.15 -13.89 -23.11
N SER A 62 15.97 -14.79 -22.15
CA SER A 62 14.68 -15.43 -21.89
C SER A 62 13.63 -14.40 -21.45
N ASP A 63 13.99 -13.52 -20.53
CA ASP A 63 13.09 -12.46 -20.04
C ASP A 63 12.78 -11.41 -21.13
N CYS A 64 13.79 -11.01 -21.91
CA CYS A 64 13.63 -10.15 -23.08
C CYS A 64 12.60 -10.73 -24.07
N ARG A 65 12.65 -12.05 -24.30
CA ARG A 65 11.66 -12.68 -25.17
C ARG A 65 10.27 -12.56 -24.59
N TYR A 66 10.08 -12.81 -23.30
CA TYR A 66 8.76 -12.70 -22.67
C TYR A 66 8.19 -11.29 -22.78
N LEU A 67 9.02 -10.26 -22.64
CA LEU A 67 8.63 -8.88 -22.90
C LEU A 67 8.15 -8.66 -24.34
N ILE A 68 8.89 -9.16 -25.34
CA ILE A 68 8.51 -9.02 -26.76
C ILE A 68 7.20 -9.75 -27.07
N LEU A 69 7.05 -11.00 -26.59
CA LEU A 69 5.84 -11.80 -26.81
C LEU A 69 4.61 -11.17 -26.13
N TYR A 70 4.80 -10.58 -24.95
CA TYR A 70 3.72 -9.87 -24.27
C TYR A 70 3.28 -8.62 -25.03
N LEU A 71 4.22 -7.87 -25.61
CA LEU A 71 3.88 -6.74 -26.49
C LEU A 71 3.13 -7.19 -27.75
N ASP A 72 3.55 -8.29 -28.38
CA ASP A 72 2.84 -8.89 -29.51
C ASP A 72 1.41 -9.32 -29.12
N TYR A 73 1.22 -9.86 -27.91
CA TYR A 73 -0.10 -10.20 -27.38
C TYR A 73 -0.98 -8.95 -27.23
N ILE A 74 -0.45 -7.85 -26.68
CA ILE A 74 -1.19 -6.60 -26.52
C ILE A 74 -1.59 -6.05 -27.89
N GLU A 75 -0.66 -5.99 -28.84
CA GLU A 75 -0.91 -5.49 -30.21
C GLU A 75 -2.00 -6.34 -30.91
N LYS A 76 -1.93 -7.67 -30.80
CA LYS A 76 -2.94 -8.57 -31.39
C LYS A 76 -4.34 -8.41 -30.80
N ASN A 77 -4.43 -8.02 -29.53
CA ASN A 77 -5.69 -7.96 -28.78
C ASN A 77 -6.09 -6.52 -28.42
N GLU A 78 -5.57 -5.52 -29.15
CA GLU A 78 -5.74 -4.09 -28.82
C GLU A 78 -7.20 -3.65 -28.64
N PHE A 79 -8.14 -4.31 -29.32
CA PHE A 79 -9.57 -4.02 -29.22
C PHE A 79 -10.30 -4.71 -28.06
N THR A 80 -9.68 -5.70 -27.44
CA THR A 80 -10.31 -6.52 -26.38
C THR A 80 -9.70 -6.28 -25.00
N VAL A 81 -8.48 -5.74 -24.94
CA VAL A 81 -7.78 -5.48 -23.68
C VAL A 81 -7.81 -4.00 -23.30
N ASP A 82 -7.66 -3.72 -22.01
CA ASP A 82 -7.38 -2.37 -21.52
C ASP A 82 -5.91 -2.03 -21.79
N ILE A 83 -5.60 -1.50 -22.98
CA ILE A 83 -4.23 -1.21 -23.43
C ILE A 83 -3.43 -0.47 -22.35
N LYS A 84 -4.04 0.52 -21.67
CA LYS A 84 -3.35 1.30 -20.64
C LYS A 84 -2.93 0.44 -19.45
N ALA A 85 -3.81 -0.43 -18.96
CA ALA A 85 -3.48 -1.34 -17.87
C ALA A 85 -2.37 -2.35 -18.26
N TYR A 86 -2.41 -2.87 -19.49
CA TYR A 86 -1.40 -3.80 -19.99
C TYR A 86 -0.04 -3.11 -20.21
N CYS A 87 -0.03 -1.89 -20.74
CA CYS A 87 1.19 -1.12 -20.94
C CYS A 87 1.84 -0.70 -19.61
N LYS A 88 1.04 -0.34 -18.60
CA LYS A 88 1.53 -0.14 -17.22
C LYS A 88 2.20 -1.41 -16.67
N TYR A 89 1.59 -2.58 -16.88
CA TYR A 89 2.17 -3.85 -16.45
C TYR A 89 3.45 -4.19 -17.21
N PHE A 90 3.49 -3.97 -18.53
CA PHE A 90 4.69 -4.12 -19.35
C PHE A 90 5.83 -3.23 -18.84
N ASN A 91 5.57 -1.94 -18.55
CA ASN A 91 6.58 -1.04 -18.01
C ASN A 91 7.11 -1.54 -16.65
N TYR A 92 6.22 -2.01 -15.76
CA TYR A 92 6.64 -2.65 -14.52
C TYR A 92 7.57 -3.84 -14.75
N LYS A 93 7.22 -4.74 -15.67
CA LYS A 93 8.05 -5.91 -15.98
C LYS A 93 9.39 -5.53 -16.59
N LEU A 94 9.40 -4.54 -17.48
CA LEU A 94 10.64 -4.01 -18.04
C LEU A 94 11.53 -3.43 -16.92
N LYS A 95 10.98 -2.60 -16.04
CA LYS A 95 11.72 -2.04 -14.90
C LYS A 95 12.27 -3.12 -13.97
N GLU A 96 11.45 -4.10 -13.61
CA GLU A 96 11.84 -5.23 -12.76
C GLU A 96 13.03 -6.00 -13.35
N ILE A 97 12.99 -6.29 -14.64
CA ILE A 97 14.08 -6.96 -15.37
C ILE A 97 15.34 -6.10 -15.36
N LEU A 98 15.23 -4.80 -15.66
CA LEU A 98 16.39 -3.90 -15.67
C LEU A 98 17.07 -3.81 -14.29
N GLU A 99 16.29 -3.77 -13.21
CA GLU A 99 16.81 -3.78 -11.84
C GLU A 99 17.45 -5.12 -11.47
N LEU A 100 16.81 -6.24 -11.81
CA LEU A 100 17.31 -7.59 -11.56
C LEU A 100 18.70 -7.81 -12.16
N TYR A 101 18.92 -7.30 -13.38
CA TYR A 101 20.18 -7.45 -14.11
C TYR A 101 21.15 -6.27 -13.91
N LYS A 102 20.83 -5.35 -12.99
CA LYS A 102 21.66 -4.17 -12.65
C LYS A 102 22.03 -3.35 -13.88
N CYS A 103 21.09 -3.15 -14.79
CA CYS A 103 21.29 -2.27 -15.93
C CYS A 103 21.60 -0.85 -15.47
N SER A 104 22.56 -0.20 -16.13
CA SER A 104 22.92 1.19 -15.84
C SER A 104 21.85 2.20 -16.27
N PHE A 105 20.88 1.77 -17.07
CA PHE A 105 19.79 2.60 -17.57
C PHE A 105 18.68 2.70 -16.52
N LYS A 106 18.37 3.95 -16.12
CA LYS A 106 17.30 4.24 -15.14
C LYS A 106 15.96 4.56 -15.80
N ASP A 107 15.99 4.97 -17.06
CA ASP A 107 14.83 5.42 -17.82
C ASP A 107 14.30 4.24 -18.65
N THR A 108 13.15 3.70 -18.23
CA THR A 108 12.55 2.53 -18.86
C THR A 108 11.97 2.87 -20.24
N LYS A 109 11.55 4.11 -20.46
CA LYS A 109 11.03 4.57 -21.75
C LYS A 109 12.10 4.56 -22.82
N ASN A 110 13.27 5.13 -22.52
CA ASN A 110 14.42 5.12 -23.45
C ASN A 110 14.85 3.69 -23.81
N VAL A 111 14.80 2.77 -22.85
CA VAL A 111 15.09 1.35 -23.11
C VAL A 111 14.05 0.77 -24.06
N TYR A 112 12.76 1.02 -23.84
CA TYR A 112 11.70 0.53 -24.70
C TYR A 112 11.79 1.09 -26.13
N GLU A 113 12.02 2.40 -26.29
CA GLU A 113 12.28 3.03 -27.60
C GLU A 113 13.45 2.37 -28.31
N LYS A 114 14.49 2.01 -27.57
CA LYS A 114 15.64 1.31 -28.13
C LYS A 114 15.34 -0.12 -28.54
N MET A 115 14.51 -0.84 -27.77
CA MET A 115 14.01 -2.16 -28.15
C MET A 115 13.27 -2.09 -29.50
N ILE A 116 12.41 -1.09 -29.68
CA ILE A 116 11.70 -0.82 -30.95
C ILE A 116 12.69 -0.55 -32.09
N SER A 117 13.66 0.35 -31.87
CA SER A 117 14.69 0.67 -32.86
C SER A 117 15.49 -0.55 -33.29
N ILE A 118 15.86 -1.43 -32.35
CA ILE A 118 16.58 -2.67 -32.64
C ILE A 118 15.68 -3.62 -33.45
N GLY A 119 14.40 -3.71 -33.15
CA GLY A 119 13.43 -4.54 -33.87
C GLY A 119 13.17 -4.14 -35.32
N ASN A 120 13.57 -2.93 -35.74
CA ASN A 120 13.40 -2.45 -37.12
C ASN A 120 14.40 -3.04 -38.13
N ASN A 121 15.39 -3.82 -37.67
CA ASN A 121 16.31 -4.54 -38.58
C ASN A 121 15.58 -5.74 -39.22
N SER A 122 15.79 -5.97 -40.52
CA SER A 122 15.13 -7.06 -41.26
C SER A 122 15.44 -8.48 -40.75
N GLN A 123 16.54 -8.67 -40.02
CA GLN A 123 16.90 -9.94 -39.40
C GLN A 123 16.31 -10.12 -37.99
N HIS A 124 15.64 -9.10 -37.47
CA HIS A 124 15.06 -9.03 -36.14
C HIS A 124 13.54 -9.15 -36.21
N LYS A 125 12.94 -9.60 -35.12
CA LYS A 125 11.50 -9.50 -34.90
C LYS A 125 11.18 -8.03 -34.60
N LYS A 126 10.20 -7.49 -35.32
CA LYS A 126 9.61 -6.18 -34.99
C LYS A 126 9.06 -6.23 -33.57
N VAL A 127 9.47 -5.28 -32.74
CA VAL A 127 8.93 -5.07 -31.39
C VAL A 127 7.75 -4.12 -31.52
N ALA A 128 6.56 -4.53 -31.05
CA ALA A 128 5.38 -3.69 -31.11
C ALA A 128 5.58 -2.40 -30.30
N ASN A 129 5.13 -1.28 -30.87
CA ASN A 129 5.21 0.05 -30.27
C ASN A 129 3.88 0.49 -29.62
N ILE A 130 2.96 -0.46 -29.40
CA ILE A 130 1.60 -0.22 -28.90
C ILE A 130 1.56 0.54 -27.56
N CYS A 131 2.60 0.42 -26.74
CA CYS A 131 2.67 1.05 -25.42
C CYS A 131 3.40 2.38 -25.37
N ILE A 132 3.92 2.89 -26.51
CA ILE A 132 4.85 4.03 -26.48
C ILE A 132 4.20 5.34 -26.04
N THR A 133 2.91 5.53 -26.34
CA THR A 133 2.14 6.73 -26.03
C THR A 133 1.78 6.83 -24.56
N ASP A 134 1.51 5.69 -23.92
CA ASP A 134 1.03 5.59 -22.54
C ASP A 134 2.17 5.14 -21.58
N PHE A 135 3.42 5.36 -21.98
CA PHE A 135 4.60 4.93 -21.24
C PHE A 135 5.00 5.99 -20.20
N GLU A 136 4.59 5.80 -18.95
CA GLU A 136 4.92 6.67 -17.82
C GLU A 136 5.92 6.01 -16.89
N ASP A 137 7.05 6.66 -16.59
CA ASP A 137 8.06 6.15 -15.66
C ASP A 137 7.45 5.86 -14.28
N LEU A 138 7.67 4.63 -13.81
CA LEU A 138 7.20 4.19 -12.51
C LEU A 138 8.09 4.77 -11.42
N ASP A 139 7.53 5.66 -10.60
CA ASP A 139 8.18 6.06 -9.35
C ASP A 139 8.40 4.85 -8.42
N GLU A 140 9.33 5.01 -7.50
CA GLU A 140 9.74 3.96 -6.59
C GLU A 140 8.59 3.42 -5.72
N GLY A 141 7.66 4.28 -5.33
CA GLY A 141 6.50 3.88 -4.54
C GLY A 141 5.57 2.96 -5.35
N ASN A 142 5.21 3.39 -6.56
CA ASN A 142 4.32 2.61 -7.43
C ASN A 142 4.96 1.30 -7.88
N PHE A 143 6.25 1.32 -8.20
CA PHE A 143 7.01 0.11 -8.54
C PHE A 143 6.96 -0.92 -7.40
N ASN A 144 7.22 -0.49 -6.16
CA ASN A 144 7.18 -1.38 -5.00
C ASN A 144 5.77 -1.97 -4.76
N VAL A 145 4.71 -1.19 -4.99
CA VAL A 145 3.32 -1.71 -4.89
C VAL A 145 3.03 -2.73 -5.98
N LEU A 146 3.42 -2.46 -7.23
CA LEU A 146 3.25 -3.40 -8.34
C LEU A 146 4.03 -4.71 -8.11
N HIS A 147 5.25 -4.62 -7.59
CA HIS A 147 6.06 -5.78 -7.26
C HIS A 147 5.38 -6.65 -6.18
N LYS A 148 4.90 -6.05 -5.08
CA LYS A 148 4.15 -6.77 -4.04
C LYS A 148 2.84 -7.37 -4.55
N LEU A 149 2.12 -6.67 -5.43
CA LEU A 149 0.93 -7.22 -6.09
C LEU A 149 1.30 -8.43 -6.95
N ASN A 150 2.39 -8.35 -7.71
CA ASN A 150 2.88 -9.47 -8.50
C ASN A 150 3.24 -10.68 -7.63
N GLU A 151 3.91 -10.47 -6.48
CA GLU A 151 4.19 -11.53 -5.50
C GLU A 151 2.91 -12.13 -4.90
N LEU A 152 1.92 -11.29 -4.57
CA LEU A 152 0.61 -11.73 -4.08
C LEU A 152 -0.05 -12.67 -5.10
N TYR A 153 -0.14 -12.26 -6.37
CA TYR A 153 -0.76 -13.09 -7.40
C TYR A 153 0.08 -14.33 -7.75
N TYR A 154 1.41 -14.24 -7.74
CA TYR A 154 2.29 -15.39 -7.92
C TYR A 154 2.09 -16.45 -6.83
N THR A 155 2.13 -16.05 -5.57
CA THR A 155 1.94 -16.96 -4.43
C THR A 155 0.51 -17.52 -4.42
N PHE A 156 -0.49 -16.71 -4.76
CA PHE A 156 -1.87 -17.14 -4.90
C PHE A 156 -2.05 -18.22 -5.99
N ARG A 157 -1.52 -17.98 -7.20
CA ARG A 157 -1.64 -18.92 -8.33
C ARG A 157 -0.85 -20.20 -8.11
N SER A 158 0.34 -20.13 -7.50
CA SER A 158 1.20 -21.29 -7.27
C SER A 158 0.71 -22.23 -6.16
N LYS A 159 0.00 -21.71 -5.15
CA LYS A 159 -0.39 -22.48 -3.94
C LYS A 159 -1.89 -22.78 -3.88
N SER A 160 -2.49 -23.27 -4.97
CA SER A 160 -3.89 -23.74 -5.07
C SER A 160 -5.01 -22.70 -5.18
N ASN A 161 -4.71 -21.45 -5.55
CA ASN A 161 -5.71 -20.37 -5.62
C ASN A 161 -6.46 -20.16 -4.29
N THR A 162 -5.79 -20.42 -3.16
CA THR A 162 -6.33 -20.13 -1.83
C THR A 162 -5.28 -19.40 -0.99
N CYS A 163 -5.72 -18.36 -0.28
CA CYS A 163 -4.85 -17.56 0.57
C CYS A 163 -5.15 -17.89 2.04
N ILE A 164 -4.41 -18.85 2.59
CA ILE A 164 -4.60 -19.33 3.97
C ILE A 164 -3.86 -18.40 4.95
N SER A 165 -4.34 -18.27 6.19
CA SER A 165 -3.63 -17.59 7.28
C SER A 165 -2.19 -18.11 7.39
N ASN A 166 -1.25 -17.20 7.72
CA ASN A 166 0.20 -17.46 7.79
C ASN A 166 0.91 -17.81 6.48
N SER A 167 0.20 -17.91 5.35
CA SER A 167 0.83 -18.08 4.04
C SER A 167 1.53 -16.81 3.55
N ASP A 168 2.47 -16.95 2.60
CA ASP A 168 3.14 -15.80 1.99
C ASP A 168 2.17 -14.93 1.18
N CYS A 169 1.13 -15.54 0.59
CA CYS A 169 0.01 -14.82 0.00
C CYS A 169 -0.65 -13.91 1.03
N PHE A 170 -0.96 -14.43 2.21
CA PHE A 170 -1.59 -13.64 3.27
C PHE A 170 -0.68 -12.52 3.78
N LYS A 171 0.62 -12.80 3.98
CA LYS A 171 1.59 -11.78 4.38
C LYS A 171 1.66 -10.64 3.34
N SER A 172 1.69 -10.97 2.06
CA SER A 172 1.71 -10.00 0.96
C SER A 172 0.43 -9.16 0.96
N TYR A 173 -0.73 -9.79 1.15
CA TYR A 173 -2.02 -9.11 1.26
C TYR A 173 -2.05 -8.12 2.43
N ILE A 174 -1.59 -8.51 3.62
CA ILE A 174 -1.56 -7.62 4.81
C ILE A 174 -0.67 -6.40 4.55
N GLN A 175 0.54 -6.60 4.02
CA GLN A 175 1.43 -5.48 3.72
C GLN A 175 0.85 -4.51 2.69
N LEU A 176 0.11 -5.02 1.70
CA LEU A 176 -0.59 -4.20 0.72
C LEU A 176 -1.80 -3.47 1.33
N SER A 177 -2.50 -4.13 2.27
CA SER A 177 -3.62 -3.54 3.01
C SER A 177 -3.16 -2.38 3.89
N ASP A 178 -2.02 -2.50 4.57
CA ASP A 178 -1.42 -1.41 5.34
C ASP A 178 -1.15 -0.16 4.47
N ILE A 179 -0.77 -0.36 3.20
CA ILE A 179 -0.55 0.74 2.23
C ILE A 179 -1.88 1.37 1.83
N CYS A 180 -2.93 0.56 1.64
CA CYS A 180 -4.29 1.01 1.38
C CYS A 180 -4.86 1.83 2.55
N ASP A 181 -4.74 1.33 3.79
CA ASP A 181 -5.30 1.95 5.00
C ASP A 181 -4.69 3.31 5.33
N GLN A 182 -3.46 3.55 4.89
CA GLN A 182 -2.82 4.87 4.95
C GLN A 182 -3.49 5.91 4.02
N GLY A 183 -4.60 5.57 3.35
CA GLY A 183 -5.40 6.44 2.50
C GLY A 183 -4.70 6.84 1.20
N LYS A 184 -3.66 6.10 0.81
CA LYS A 184 -2.73 6.51 -0.25
C LYS A 184 -3.23 6.20 -1.65
N ASN A 185 -4.14 5.25 -1.85
CA ASN A 185 -4.57 4.92 -3.21
C ASN A 185 -5.92 4.18 -3.26
N LYS A 186 -6.97 4.86 -3.75
CA LYS A 186 -8.32 4.29 -3.84
C LYS A 186 -8.37 3.06 -4.77
N SER A 187 -7.68 3.11 -5.92
CA SER A 187 -7.69 2.00 -6.88
C SER A 187 -7.02 0.74 -6.33
N LEU A 188 -5.95 0.89 -5.53
CA LEU A 188 -5.32 -0.21 -4.80
C LEU A 188 -6.29 -0.84 -3.80
N CYS A 189 -6.96 0.00 -3.00
CA CYS A 189 -7.93 -0.47 -2.02
C CYS A 189 -9.09 -1.25 -2.66
N GLU A 190 -9.62 -0.77 -3.77
CA GLU A 190 -10.68 -1.46 -4.53
C GLU A 190 -10.20 -2.82 -5.04
N LEU A 191 -8.98 -2.89 -5.58
CA LEU A 191 -8.35 -4.14 -6.05
C LEU A 191 -8.18 -5.14 -4.90
N LEU A 192 -7.64 -4.71 -3.75
CA LEU A 192 -7.43 -5.57 -2.59
C LEU A 192 -8.73 -6.05 -1.96
N ASN A 193 -9.74 -5.18 -1.88
CA ASN A 193 -11.08 -5.56 -1.38
C ASN A 193 -11.73 -6.62 -2.28
N LYS A 194 -11.60 -6.47 -3.60
CA LYS A 194 -12.05 -7.49 -4.56
C LYS A 194 -11.29 -8.80 -4.34
N PHE A 195 -9.96 -8.74 -4.22
CA PHE A 195 -9.13 -9.92 -3.93
C PHE A 195 -9.55 -10.62 -2.64
N LYS A 196 -9.73 -9.89 -1.52
CA LYS A 196 -10.20 -10.45 -0.22
C LYS A 196 -11.54 -11.15 -0.38
N LYS A 197 -12.51 -10.51 -1.03
CA LYS A 197 -13.86 -11.03 -1.23
C LYS A 197 -13.87 -12.33 -2.05
N GLU A 198 -13.09 -12.38 -3.12
CA GLU A 198 -13.07 -13.50 -4.06
C GLU A 198 -12.27 -14.69 -3.51
N ASN A 199 -11.14 -14.42 -2.85
CA ASN A 199 -10.10 -15.40 -2.60
C ASN A 199 -9.86 -15.74 -1.13
N MET A 200 -10.48 -15.01 -0.19
CA MET A 200 -10.23 -15.14 1.26
C MET A 200 -11.50 -15.41 2.07
N LYS A 201 -12.47 -16.14 1.48
CA LYS A 201 -13.81 -16.36 2.06
C LYS A 201 -13.80 -16.97 3.47
N TYR A 202 -12.77 -17.73 3.85
CA TYR A 202 -12.68 -18.41 5.14
C TYR A 202 -12.06 -17.59 6.27
N MET A 203 -11.70 -16.32 6.04
CA MET A 203 -11.11 -15.47 7.08
C MET A 203 -12.11 -14.83 8.05
N LYS A 204 -13.42 -14.93 7.77
CA LYS A 204 -14.47 -14.33 8.61
C LYS A 204 -14.51 -14.83 10.06
N ASN A 205 -13.80 -15.91 10.40
CA ASN A 205 -13.84 -16.48 11.74
C ASN A 205 -12.76 -15.94 12.70
N ALA A 206 -11.87 -15.07 12.24
CA ALA A 206 -10.87 -14.42 13.10
C ALA A 206 -11.25 -12.98 13.54
N GLU A 207 -12.09 -12.30 12.76
CA GLU A 207 -12.52 -10.90 13.05
C GLU A 207 -13.84 -10.82 13.85
N SER A 208 -14.52 -11.94 14.16
CA SER A 208 -15.77 -11.94 14.94
C SER A 208 -15.61 -12.28 16.43
N LYS A 209 -14.41 -12.10 16.99
CA LYS A 209 -14.16 -12.15 18.45
C LYS A 209 -13.40 -10.91 18.93
N GLU A 210 -13.98 -9.74 18.71
CA GLU A 210 -13.88 -8.64 19.68
C GLU A 210 -15.24 -8.66 20.41
N GLU A 211 -15.34 -9.07 21.68
CA GLU A 211 -14.76 -8.42 22.84
C GLU A 211 -14.00 -9.39 23.76
N SER A 212 -12.70 -9.16 23.94
CA SER A 212 -12.02 -9.33 25.22
C SER A 212 -10.71 -8.53 25.18
N PRO A 213 -10.37 -7.74 26.22
CA PRO A 213 -9.22 -6.86 26.18
C PRO A 213 -7.97 -7.66 26.47
N THR A 214 -7.28 -8.14 25.43
CA THR A 214 -5.93 -8.68 25.58
C THR A 214 -4.92 -7.71 24.98
N VAL A 215 -4.18 -7.11 25.91
CA VAL A 215 -2.98 -6.30 25.73
C VAL A 215 -2.09 -6.91 24.64
N SER A 216 -1.96 -6.17 23.53
CA SER A 216 -1.05 -6.49 22.44
C SER A 216 0.39 -6.30 22.91
N TYR A 217 1.09 -7.41 23.15
CA TYR A 217 2.54 -7.44 23.11
C TYR A 217 2.98 -7.47 21.64
N HIS A 218 3.01 -6.29 21.02
CA HIS A 218 3.76 -6.10 19.80
C HIS A 218 5.24 -6.23 20.14
N SER A 219 5.93 -7.20 19.53
CA SER A 219 7.39 -7.26 19.51
C SER A 219 7.93 -6.05 18.73
N TYR A 220 8.03 -4.94 19.46
CA TYR A 220 8.59 -3.68 19.01
C TYR A 220 10.09 -3.91 18.84
N VAL A 221 10.55 -4.13 17.60
CA VAL A 221 11.97 -4.03 17.26
C VAL A 221 12.32 -2.56 17.40
N ILE A 222 12.65 -2.16 18.63
CA ILE A 222 12.99 -0.79 18.97
C ILE A 222 14.32 -0.51 18.28
N SER A 223 14.30 0.29 17.22
CA SER A 223 15.55 0.77 16.63
C SER A 223 16.37 1.43 17.74
N ALA A 224 17.69 1.19 17.80
CA ALA A 224 18.56 1.79 18.82
C ALA A 224 18.39 3.33 18.90
N ARG A 225 18.04 3.95 17.77
CA ARG A 225 17.71 5.37 17.65
C ARG A 225 16.48 5.77 18.46
N THR A 226 15.45 4.93 18.49
CA THR A 226 14.24 5.17 19.31
C THR A 226 14.54 5.04 20.80
N ILE A 227 15.39 4.07 21.20
CA ILE A 227 15.83 3.92 22.61
C ILE A 227 16.60 5.15 23.07
N ILE A 228 17.50 5.66 22.23
CA ILE A 228 18.27 6.86 22.53
C ILE A 228 17.33 8.07 22.69
N LEU A 229 16.37 8.23 21.78
CA LEU A 229 15.40 9.34 21.85
C LEU A 229 14.51 9.28 23.09
N THR A 230 14.02 8.08 23.47
CA THR A 230 13.20 7.94 24.68
C THR A 230 14.01 8.22 25.95
N LEU A 231 15.28 7.81 26.02
CA LEU A 231 16.16 8.14 27.14
C LEU A 231 16.39 9.66 27.28
N PHE A 232 16.59 10.38 26.17
CA PHE A 232 16.73 11.83 26.19
C PHE A 232 15.45 12.53 26.68
N ILE A 233 14.28 12.08 26.21
CA ILE A 233 12.99 12.66 26.62
C ILE A 233 12.76 12.43 28.12
N ILE A 234 13.03 11.23 28.63
CA ILE A 234 12.87 10.91 30.06
C ILE A 234 13.83 11.74 30.92
N SER A 235 15.09 11.86 30.52
CA SER A 235 16.06 12.70 31.24
C SER A 235 15.61 14.16 31.28
N PHE A 236 15.16 14.70 30.15
CA PHE A 236 14.69 16.08 30.05
C PHE A 236 13.43 16.34 30.89
N THR A 237 12.47 15.40 30.91
CA THR A 237 11.26 15.56 31.73
C THR A 237 11.59 15.53 33.22
N ILE A 238 12.49 14.66 33.67
CA ILE A 238 12.94 14.63 35.07
C ILE A 238 13.61 15.96 35.44
N LEU A 239 14.49 16.50 34.60
CA LEU A 239 15.12 17.80 34.82
C LEU A 239 14.10 18.94 34.91
N MET A 240 13.10 18.95 34.03
CA MET A 240 12.02 19.94 34.07
C MET A 240 11.20 19.81 35.36
N ILE A 241 10.86 18.60 35.80
CA ILE A 241 10.14 18.38 37.07
C ILE A 241 10.97 18.88 38.25
N ILE A 242 12.25 18.55 38.33
CA ILE A 242 13.14 19.03 39.41
C ILE A 242 13.23 20.56 39.37
N PHE A 243 13.36 21.17 38.19
CA PHE A 243 13.39 22.62 38.02
C PHE A 243 12.08 23.27 38.49
N PHE A 244 10.92 22.72 38.13
CA PHE A 244 9.62 23.20 38.61
C PHE A 244 9.48 23.03 40.12
N LEU A 245 9.85 21.89 40.69
CA LEU A 245 9.79 21.67 42.13
C LEU A 245 10.74 22.59 42.89
N TYR A 246 11.95 22.81 42.38
CA TYR A 246 12.91 23.74 42.96
C TYR A 246 12.39 25.17 42.89
N LYS A 247 11.90 25.60 41.71
CA LYS A 247 11.32 26.92 41.51
C LYS A 247 10.09 27.15 42.37
N VAL A 248 9.19 26.17 42.47
CA VAL A 248 7.98 26.21 43.30
C VAL A 248 8.35 26.25 44.78
N LYS A 249 9.28 25.41 45.25
CA LYS A 249 9.77 25.44 46.64
C LYS A 249 10.43 26.78 46.98
N TYR A 250 11.22 27.33 46.07
CA TYR A 250 11.89 28.63 46.26
C TYR A 250 10.88 29.79 46.24
N ASN A 251 9.87 29.76 45.37
CA ASN A 251 8.79 30.77 45.34
C ASN A 251 7.79 30.66 46.50
N ILE A 252 7.50 29.45 47.00
CA ILE A 252 6.60 29.26 48.15
C ILE A 252 7.17 29.92 49.41
N ASN A 253 8.49 29.99 49.56
CA ASN A 253 9.11 30.71 50.68
C ASN A 253 9.02 32.24 50.56
N TYR A 254 8.70 32.79 49.39
CA TYR A 254 8.70 34.24 49.17
C TYR A 254 7.34 34.85 48.82
N THR A 255 6.28 34.08 48.54
CA THR A 255 4.96 34.69 48.32
C THR A 255 3.82 33.72 48.63
N SER A 256 2.85 34.21 49.42
CA SER A 256 1.70 33.49 49.96
C SER A 256 0.77 32.93 48.86
N TYR A 257 1.11 31.75 48.32
CA TYR A 257 0.39 31.07 47.23
C TYR A 257 -0.88 30.32 47.69
N ARG A 258 -1.25 30.45 48.97
CA ARG A 258 -2.40 29.76 49.57
C ARG A 258 -3.74 30.25 49.01
N SER A 259 -3.83 31.52 48.60
CA SER A 259 -5.06 32.11 48.06
C SER A 259 -5.38 31.64 46.64
N PHE A 260 -4.36 31.46 45.79
CA PHE A 260 -4.54 31.11 44.38
C PHE A 260 -5.01 29.66 44.20
N LEU A 261 -4.42 28.71 44.94
CA LEU A 261 -4.84 27.30 44.91
C LEU A 261 -6.28 27.11 45.42
N GLN A 262 -6.70 27.92 46.39
CA GLN A 262 -8.06 27.87 46.92
C GLN A 262 -9.10 28.33 45.89
N GLN A 263 -8.77 29.34 45.07
CA GLN A 263 -9.65 29.77 43.97
C GLN A 263 -9.81 28.71 42.88
N ILE A 264 -8.73 28.03 42.50
CA ILE A 264 -8.79 26.98 41.47
C ILE A 264 -9.65 25.80 41.94
N LEU A 265 -9.47 25.34 43.17
CA LEU A 265 -10.27 24.23 43.73
C LEU A 265 -11.76 24.59 43.82
N TRP A 266 -12.09 25.85 44.13
CA TRP A 266 -13.47 26.31 44.16
C TRP A 266 -14.13 26.35 42.77
N MET A 267 -13.37 26.74 41.73
CA MET A 267 -13.87 26.71 40.35
C MET A 267 -14.18 25.28 39.88
N PHE A 268 -13.29 24.31 40.15
CA PHE A 268 -13.54 22.91 39.79
C PHE A 268 -14.80 22.35 40.45
N ARG A 269 -15.03 22.68 41.74
CA ARG A 269 -16.20 22.21 42.48
C ARG A 269 -17.52 22.76 41.90
N ARG A 270 -17.52 24.02 41.42
CA ARG A 270 -18.69 24.61 40.74
C ARG A 270 -19.00 23.91 39.42
N THR A 271 -17.98 23.59 38.62
CA THR A 271 -18.17 22.94 37.32
C THR A 271 -18.70 21.51 37.47
N LEU A 272 -18.23 20.77 38.48
CA LEU A 272 -18.73 19.43 38.77
C LEU A 272 -20.21 19.45 39.21
N ASN A 273 -20.58 20.37 40.10
CA ASN A 273 -21.96 20.48 40.59
C ASN A 273 -22.94 20.91 39.48
N LYS A 274 -22.48 21.71 38.50
CA LYS A 274 -23.31 22.12 37.37
C LYS A 274 -23.63 20.93 36.44
N LYS A 275 -22.61 20.12 36.10
CA LYS A 275 -22.80 18.91 35.27
C LYS A 275 -23.71 17.87 35.92
N ASN A 276 -23.65 17.72 37.24
CA ASN A 276 -24.49 16.76 37.95
C ASN A 276 -25.98 17.15 37.89
N LYS A 277 -26.30 18.45 37.87
CA LYS A 277 -27.68 18.95 37.78
C LYS A 277 -28.28 18.79 36.38
N ASP A 278 -27.45 18.92 35.34
CA ASP A 278 -27.89 18.77 33.95
C ASP A 278 -28.15 17.29 33.59
N ASN A 279 -27.33 16.36 34.10
CA ASN A 279 -27.54 14.92 33.92
C ASN A 279 -28.84 14.41 34.58
N LEU A 280 -29.20 14.96 35.74
CA LEU A 280 -30.45 14.62 36.45
C LEU A 280 -31.71 15.03 35.66
N LYS A 281 -31.64 16.13 34.89
CA LYS A 281 -32.75 16.58 34.04
C LYS A 281 -32.94 15.70 32.80
N ILE A 282 -31.85 15.24 32.20
CA ILE A 282 -31.90 14.37 31.02
C ILE A 282 -32.51 13.02 31.38
N MET A 283 -32.16 12.45 32.55
CA MET A 283 -32.69 11.17 32.98
C MET A 283 -34.21 11.21 33.23
N HIS A 284 -34.71 12.29 33.83
CA HIS A 284 -36.14 12.46 34.11
C HIS A 284 -36.99 12.69 32.85
N SER A 285 -36.40 13.21 31.76
CA SER A 285 -37.13 13.38 30.49
C SER A 285 -37.31 12.06 29.73
N PHE A 286 -36.35 11.14 29.86
CA PHE A 286 -36.48 9.79 29.27
C PHE A 286 -37.58 8.97 29.94
N GLU A 287 -37.70 9.05 31.27
CA GLU A 287 -38.70 8.32 32.05
C GLU A 287 -40.14 8.76 31.74
N LEU A 288 -40.35 10.08 31.59
CA LEU A 288 -41.65 10.65 31.19
C LEU A 288 -42.07 10.25 29.77
N THR A 289 -41.11 10.19 28.84
CA THR A 289 -41.40 9.84 27.44
C THR A 289 -41.74 8.35 27.29
N TYR A 290 -41.09 7.50 28.09
CA TYR A 290 -41.34 6.05 28.10
C TYR A 290 -42.73 5.70 28.64
N ASN A 291 -43.15 6.33 29.75
CA ASN A 291 -44.47 6.06 30.34
C ASN A 291 -45.63 6.52 29.43
N ASN A 292 -45.49 7.66 28.74
CA ASN A 292 -46.50 8.14 27.78
C ASN A 292 -46.64 7.25 26.53
N LEU A 293 -45.59 6.50 26.16
CA LEU A 293 -45.64 5.55 25.03
C LEU A 293 -46.35 4.23 25.41
N ILE A 294 -46.31 3.84 26.68
CA ILE A 294 -46.95 2.62 27.16
C ILE A 294 -48.46 2.84 27.35
N ASP A 295 -48.88 3.97 27.92
CA ASP A 295 -50.31 4.24 28.16
C ASP A 295 -51.13 4.41 26.86
N ASN A 296 -50.52 4.89 25.78
CA ASN A 296 -51.21 5.07 24.50
C ASN A 296 -51.40 3.77 23.69
N ASN A 297 -50.72 2.67 24.05
CA ASN A 297 -50.82 1.40 23.34
C ASN A 297 -51.93 0.47 23.88
N TYR A 298 -52.68 0.88 24.89
CA TYR A 298 -53.79 0.10 25.46
C TYR A 298 -55.20 0.60 25.09
N GLN A 299 -55.32 1.59 24.19
CA GLN A 299 -56.60 1.91 23.54
C GLN A 299 -56.64 1.27 22.15
N ILE A 300 -57.24 0.08 22.08
CA ILE A 300 -57.66 -0.56 20.83
C ILE A 300 -59.17 -0.73 20.93
N ASP A 301 -59.91 -0.05 20.05
CA ASP A 301 -61.31 -0.31 19.72
C ASP A 301 -61.43 -1.51 18.76
#